data_AF-A0A9C8UJP0-F1
#
_entry.id   AF-A0A9C8UJP0-F1
#
_cell.length_a   1.000
_cell.length_b   1.000
_cell.length_c   1.000
_cell.angle_alpha   90.00
_cell.angle_beta   90.00
_cell.angle_gamma   90.00
#
_symmetry.space_group_name_H-M   'P 1'
#
loop_
_entity.id
_entity.type
_entity.pdbx_description
1 polymer ?
#
loop_
_entity_poly.entity_id
_entity_poly.type
_entity_poly.pdbx_seq_one_letter_code
_entity_poly.pdbx_strand_id
1 'polypeptide(L)' 'KQIDNFQTGLLSAVLIKGENGELIRKSGIMTVVKAGGSIKAGDAIQSIFPEKPYLPLERV' A
#
# COMPACT_ATOMS: atom_id res chain seq x y z
N LYS A 1 7.59 -9.14 12.21
CA LYS A 1 6.55 -10.11 11.76
C LYS A 1 6.03 -9.62 10.40
N GLN A 2 6.01 -10.48 9.40
CA GLN A 2 5.68 -10.11 8.01
C GLN A 2 4.18 -9.85 7.84
N ILE A 3 3.80 -9.03 6.86
CA ILE A 3 2.38 -8.68 6.62
C ILE A 3 1.53 -9.89 6.21
N ASP A 4 2.14 -10.93 5.64
CA ASP A 4 1.46 -12.21 5.35
C ASP A 4 0.95 -12.93 6.60
N ASN A 5 1.46 -12.60 7.79
CA ASN A 5 0.95 -13.17 9.03
C ASN A 5 -0.44 -12.63 9.39
N PHE A 6 -0.87 -11.50 8.81
CA PHE A 6 -2.22 -10.96 9.00
C PHE A 6 -3.21 -11.58 8.00
N GLN A 7 -2.77 -11.77 6.75
CA GLN A 7 -3.54 -12.45 5.71
C GLN A 7 -2.58 -12.94 4.62
N THR A 8 -2.74 -14.19 4.20
CA THR A 8 -1.92 -14.79 3.14
C THR A 8 -2.04 -14.02 1.82
N GLY A 9 -0.90 -13.70 1.21
CA GLY A 9 -0.82 -13.05 -0.11
C GLY A 9 -0.67 -11.52 -0.04
N LEU A 10 -0.67 -10.92 1.14
CA LEU A 10 -0.49 -9.48 1.30
C LEU A 10 0.90 -9.00 0.86
N LEU A 11 1.96 -9.79 1.06
CA LEU A 11 3.28 -9.44 0.56
C LEU A 11 3.33 -9.44 -0.98
N SER A 12 2.71 -10.43 -1.61
CA SER A 12 2.64 -10.49 -3.07
C SER A 12 1.84 -9.31 -3.65
N ALA A 13 0.79 -8.85 -2.95
CA ALA A 13 -0.02 -7.71 -3.37
C ALA A 13 0.75 -6.37 -3.44
N VAL A 14 1.87 -6.24 -2.71
CA VAL A 14 2.72 -5.04 -2.74
C VAL A 14 3.92 -5.15 -3.68
N LEU A 15 4.07 -6.27 -4.39
CA LEU A 15 5.08 -6.48 -5.42
C LEU A 15 4.43 -6.40 -6.80
N ILE A 16 4.73 -5.34 -7.55
CA ILE A 16 4.17 -5.12 -8.87
C ILE A 16 5.29 -5.17 -9.91
N LYS A 17 5.01 -5.79 -11.05
CA LYS A 17 5.87 -5.67 -12.24
C LYS A 17 5.46 -4.43 -13.02
N GLY A 18 6.39 -3.51 -13.20
CA GLY A 18 6.19 -2.35 -14.06
C GLY A 18 6.25 -2.72 -15.54
N GLU A 19 5.98 -1.73 -16.39
CA GLU A 19 5.81 -1.92 -17.84
C GLU A 19 7.08 -2.42 -18.53
N ASN A 20 8.26 -2.15 -17.96
CA ASN A 20 9.56 -2.59 -18.50
C ASN A 20 10.08 -3.85 -17.80
N GLY A 21 9.24 -4.55 -17.03
CA GLY A 21 9.62 -5.74 -16.27
C GLY A 21 10.37 -5.43 -14.96
N GLU A 22 10.51 -4.17 -14.59
CA GLU A 22 11.10 -3.75 -13.33
C GLU A 22 10.20 -4.12 -12.14
N LEU A 23 10.83 -4.44 -11.00
CA LEU A 23 10.11 -4.74 -9.78
C LEU A 23 9.80 -3.43 -9.03
N ILE A 24 8.55 -3.00 -9.08
CA ILE A 24 8.04 -1.88 -8.29
C ILE A 24 7.72 -2.40 -6.89
N ARG A 25 8.46 -1.89 -5.91
CA ARG A 25 8.21 -2.15 -4.48
C ARG A 25 7.22 -1.13 -3.96
N LYS A 26 6.08 -1.60 -3.47
CA LYS A 26 5.19 -0.79 -2.64
C LYS A 26 5.42 -1.14 -1.18
N SER A 27 5.26 -0.16 -0.29
CA SER A 27 5.25 -0.42 1.15
C SER A 27 3.81 -0.64 1.60
N GLY A 28 3.63 -1.56 2.54
CA GLY A 28 2.41 -1.61 3.32
C GLY A 28 2.36 -0.40 4.26
N ILE A 29 1.27 0.36 4.24
CA ILE A 29 1.05 1.46 5.19
C ILE A 29 0.25 0.90 6.37
N MET A 30 0.82 0.97 7.58
CA MET A 30 0.06 0.72 8.80
C MET A 30 -0.63 2.02 9.22
N THR A 31 -1.94 1.96 9.43
CA THR A 31 -2.74 3.11 9.86
C THR A 31 -3.49 2.80 11.15
N VAL A 32 -4.03 3.84 11.78
CA VAL A 32 -4.86 3.74 12.98
C VAL A 32 -6.26 4.24 12.69
N VAL A 33 -7.26 3.61 13.29
CA VAL A 33 -8.66 4.06 13.20
C VAL A 33 -8.85 5.20 14.19
N LYS A 34 -9.12 6.43 13.68
CA LYS A 34 -9.40 7.60 14.53
C LYS A 34 -10.87 7.71 14.95
N ALA A 35 -11.78 7.26 14.09
CA ALA A 35 -13.22 7.24 14.33
C ALA A 35 -13.84 6.04 13.62
N GLY A 36 -14.76 5.35 14.29
CA GLY A 36 -15.49 4.22 13.72
C GLY A 36 -16.70 4.65 12.88
N GLY A 37 -17.27 3.71 12.14
CA GLY A 37 -18.44 3.91 11.29
C GLY A 37 -18.68 2.71 10.38
N SER A 38 -19.80 2.71 9.65
CA SER A 38 -20.05 1.71 8.62
C SER A 38 -19.34 2.09 7.33
N ILE A 39 -18.65 1.11 6.72
CA ILE A 39 -17.99 1.25 5.42
C ILE A 39 -18.63 0.23 4.47
N LYS A 40 -18.83 0.61 3.21
CA LYS A 40 -19.34 -0.26 2.14
C LYS A 40 -18.41 -0.21 0.94
N ALA A 41 -18.48 -1.25 0.11
CA ALA A 41 -17.78 -1.25 -1.17
C ALA A 41 -18.29 -0.09 -2.04
N GLY A 42 -17.37 0.68 -2.62
CA GLY A 42 -17.69 1.87 -3.41
C GLY A 42 -17.58 3.19 -2.64
N ASP A 43 -17.40 3.17 -1.31
CA ASP A 43 -17.13 4.39 -0.55
C ASP A 43 -15.82 5.05 -1.05
N ALA A 44 -15.86 6.38 -1.20
CA ALA A 44 -14.72 7.14 -1.70
C ALA A 44 -13.55 7.13 -0.70
N ILE A 45 -12.34 6.94 -1.21
CA ILE A 45 -11.10 7.03 -0.44
C ILE A 45 -10.39 8.33 -0.83
N GLN A 46 -10.16 9.22 0.14
CA GLN A 46 -9.37 10.42 -0.07
C GLN A 46 -7.92 10.18 0.38
N SER A 47 -6.96 10.54 -0.46
CA SER A 47 -5.54 10.51 -0.17
C SER A 47 -4.91 11.88 -0.43
N ILE A 48 -4.14 12.37 0.53
CA ILE A 48 -3.33 13.58 0.37
C ILE A 48 -1.89 13.12 0.14
N PHE A 49 -1.34 13.45 -1.02
CA PHE A 49 0.04 13.11 -1.35
C PHE A 49 0.99 14.26 -0.99
N PRO A 50 2.27 13.96 -0.70
CA PRO A 50 3.28 14.99 -0.60
C PRO A 50 3.50 15.68 -1.96
N GLU A 51 4.24 16.79 -1.95
CA GLU A 51 4.69 17.45 -3.16
C GLU A 51 5.68 16.57 -3.94
N LYS A 52 5.71 16.75 -5.26
CA LYS A 52 6.61 16.02 -6.17
C LYS A 52 8.05 16.57 -6.09
N PRO A 53 9.08 15.77 -6.44
CA PRO A 53 9.02 14.43 -7.04
C PRO A 53 8.88 13.29 -6.02
N TYR A 54 8.17 12.23 -6.42
CA TYR A 54 8.14 10.97 -5.65
C TYR A 54 9.37 10.14 -5.98
N LEU A 55 10.00 9.59 -4.94
CA LEU A 55 11.15 8.71 -5.07
C LEU A 55 10.70 7.24 -4.95
N PRO A 56 11.25 6.33 -5.77
CA PRO A 56 11.03 4.89 -5.61
C PRO A 56 11.50 4.40 -4.24
N LEU A 57 10.87 3.34 -3.74
CA LEU A 57 11.34 2.66 -2.54
C LEU A 57 12.59 1.83 -2.85
N GLU A 58 13.64 2.05 -2.07
CA GLU A 58 14.86 1.26 -2.12
C GLU A 58 14.74 -0.01 -1.26
N ARG A 59 15.64 -0.96 -1.51
CA ARG A 59 15.77 -2.15 -0.66
C ARG A 59 16.52 -1.75 0.61
N VAL A 60 15.87 -1.89 1.77
CA VAL A 60 16.52 -1.92 3.09
C VAL A 60 17.09 -3.29 3.44
#